data_AF-A0A7X3UJP0-F1
#
_entry.id   AF-A0A7X3UJP0-F1
#
_cell.length_a   1.000
_cell.length_b   1.000
_cell.length_c   1.000
_cell.angle_alpha   90.00
_cell.angle_beta   90.00
_cell.angle_gamma   90.00
#
_symmetry.space_group_name_H-M   'P 1'
#
loop_
_entity.id
_entity.type
_entity.pdbx_description
1 polymer ?
#
loop_
_entity_poly.entity_id
_entity_poly.type
_entity_poly.pdbx_seq_one_letter_code
_entity_poly.pdbx_strand_id
1 'polypeptide(L)'
;MIKTESRIPILFGALLGILLLLAAGLLILYQKRTMPVAGLPEVPSKQDIASRLEAFNAAYKDIKMQEVFVARPEPRSGVLAVYSIHNNEQEKSYLAAVRHDISCTTCRDLLLGVLFDPNINKILEILSLSPWELEAGTYDPRVFLSQFKGQGLGGSEWEAKDIDGLSGATYSVQATLTQLRELNRWIQNSQQSPD
;
A
#
# COMPACT_ATOMS: atom_id res chain seq x y z
N MET A 1 -36.41 66.56 18.06
CA MET A 1 -36.94 65.18 17.94
C MET A 1 -35.89 64.37 17.18
N ILE A 2 -35.04 63.61 17.88
CA ILE A 2 -33.99 62.79 17.24
C ILE A 2 -34.54 61.37 17.14
N LYS A 3 -34.79 60.89 15.91
CA LYS A 3 -35.15 59.49 15.63
C LYS A 3 -33.88 58.65 15.74
N THR A 4 -33.73 57.92 16.84
CA THR A 4 -32.75 56.85 16.97
C THR A 4 -33.31 55.60 16.28
N GLU A 5 -32.89 55.37 15.03
CA GLU A 5 -33.18 54.12 14.33
C GLU A 5 -32.42 52.96 14.98
N SER A 6 -33.16 51.96 15.44
CA SER A 6 -32.63 50.76 16.08
C SER A 6 -31.83 49.94 15.07
N ARG A 7 -30.50 49.94 15.18
CA ARG A 7 -29.56 49.10 14.41
C ARG A 7 -29.49 47.64 14.87
N ILE A 8 -30.28 47.29 15.89
CA ILE A 8 -30.28 45.97 16.54
C ILE A 8 -30.64 44.80 15.59
N PRO A 9 -31.63 44.89 14.67
CA PRO A 9 -32.01 43.73 13.85
C PRO A 9 -30.95 43.38 12.79
N ILE A 10 -30.15 44.34 12.33
CA ILE A 10 -29.11 44.13 11.31
C ILE A 10 -27.92 43.36 11.92
N LEU A 11 -27.53 43.72 13.14
CA LEU A 11 -26.45 43.03 13.87
C LEU A 11 -26.83 41.58 14.20
N PHE A 12 -28.10 41.32 14.53
CA PHE A 12 -28.57 39.97 14.84
C PHE A 12 -28.59 39.05 13.62
N GLY A 13 -29.03 39.57 12.46
CA GLY A 13 -29.02 38.83 11.19
C GLY A 13 -27.62 38.46 10.71
N ALA A 14 -26.66 39.38 10.85
CA ALA A 14 -25.26 39.12 10.49
C ALA A 14 -24.63 38.05 11.39
N LEU A 15 -24.89 38.09 12.70
CA LEU A 15 -24.37 37.10 13.64
C LEU A 15 -24.93 35.69 13.38
N LEU A 16 -26.23 35.61 13.07
CA LEU A 16 -26.89 34.34 12.74
C LEU A 16 -26.35 33.73 11.43
N GLY A 17 -26.09 34.58 10.42
CA GLY A 17 -25.47 34.14 9.17
C GLY A 17 -24.07 33.55 9.35
N ILE A 18 -23.24 34.19 10.18
CA ILE A 18 -21.89 33.69 10.51
C ILE A 18 -21.95 32.35 11.27
N LEU A 19 -22.88 32.23 12.23
CA LEU A 19 -23.09 31.00 12.98
C LEU A 19 -23.52 29.83 12.09
N LEU A 20 -24.40 30.07 11.12
CA LEU A 20 -24.83 29.05 10.16
C LEU A 20 -23.70 28.62 9.23
N LEU A 21 -22.85 29.55 8.78
CA LEU A 21 -21.67 29.23 7.96
C LEU A 21 -20.64 28.41 8.74
N LEU A 22 -20.40 28.74 10.01
CA LEU A 22 -19.53 27.97 10.90
C LEU A 22 -20.08 26.57 11.16
N ALA A 23 -21.39 26.45 11.41
CA ALA A 23 -22.04 25.16 11.62
C ALA A 23 -21.97 24.28 10.36
N ALA A 24 -22.20 24.84 9.17
CA ALA A 24 -22.05 24.13 7.91
C ALA A 24 -20.60 23.68 7.66
N GLY A 25 -19.62 24.55 7.94
CA GLY A 25 -18.20 24.20 7.86
C GLY A 25 -17.82 23.06 8.81
N LEU A 26 -18.31 23.10 10.05
CA LEU A 26 -18.13 22.03 11.04
C LEU A 26 -18.79 20.72 10.61
N LEU A 27 -19.98 20.78 10.01
CA LEU A 27 -20.68 19.58 9.52
C LEU A 27 -19.92 18.91 8.36
N ILE A 28 -19.35 19.71 7.45
CA ILE A 28 -18.52 19.21 6.35
C ILE A 28 -17.22 18.59 6.89
N LEU A 29 -16.59 19.21 7.88
CA LEU A 29 -15.41 18.66 8.55
C LEU A 29 -15.73 17.37 9.31
N TYR A 30 -16.91 17.29 9.93
CA TYR A 30 -17.37 16.10 10.64
C TYR A 30 -17.67 14.94 9.68
N GLN A 31 -18.38 15.21 8.57
CA GLN A 31 -18.66 14.20 7.53
C GLN A 31 -17.38 13.68 6.85
N LYS A 32 -16.37 14.54 6.64
CA LYS A 32 -15.04 14.08 6.19
C LYS A 32 -14.37 13.12 7.17
N ARG A 33 -14.71 13.20 8.47
CA ARG A 33 -14.14 12.37 9.54
C ARG A 33 -14.85 11.02 9.71
N THR A 34 -16.11 10.90 9.28
CA THR A 34 -16.92 9.68 9.39
C THR A 34 -17.03 8.96 8.04
N MET A 35 -15.95 8.90 7.28
CA MET A 35 -15.89 7.92 6.19
C MET A 35 -15.98 6.52 6.81
N PRO A 36 -16.82 5.62 6.27
CA PRO A 36 -16.87 4.25 6.74
C PRO A 36 -15.44 3.69 6.69
N VAL A 37 -15.02 3.01 7.76
CA VAL A 37 -13.79 2.23 7.78
C VAL A 37 -13.86 1.32 6.56
N ALA A 38 -13.09 1.65 5.52
CA ALA A 38 -13.05 0.83 4.34
C ALA A 38 -12.65 -0.57 4.79
N GLY A 39 -13.41 -1.59 4.39
CA GLY A 39 -13.01 -2.97 4.64
C GLY A 39 -11.59 -3.20 4.12
N LEU A 40 -10.88 -4.17 4.70
CA LEU A 40 -9.54 -4.56 4.24
C LEU A 40 -9.59 -4.74 2.71
N PRO A 41 -8.66 -4.17 1.93
CA PRO A 41 -8.68 -4.33 0.49
C PRO A 41 -8.59 -5.82 0.16
N GLU A 42 -9.52 -6.29 -0.68
CA GLU A 42 -9.48 -7.67 -1.16
C GLU A 42 -8.13 -7.97 -1.79
N VAL A 43 -7.57 -9.12 -1.43
CA VAL A 43 -6.36 -9.63 -2.08
C VAL A 43 -6.73 -9.92 -3.53
N PRO A 44 -6.04 -9.33 -4.53
CA PRO A 44 -6.31 -9.65 -5.92
C PRO A 44 -6.19 -11.14 -6.18
N SER A 45 -7.01 -11.68 -7.08
CA SER A 45 -6.95 -13.09 -7.41
C SER A 45 -5.58 -13.46 -8.01
N LYS A 46 -5.23 -14.75 -7.95
CA LYS A 46 -4.01 -15.27 -8.59
C LYS A 46 -3.92 -14.86 -10.07
N GLN A 47 -5.05 -14.89 -10.78
CA GLN A 47 -5.15 -14.45 -12.17
C GLN A 47 -4.89 -12.95 -12.32
N ASP A 48 -5.46 -12.11 -11.45
CA ASP A 48 -5.23 -10.66 -11.48
C ASP A 48 -3.75 -10.32 -11.25
N ILE A 49 -3.11 -11.01 -10.31
CA ILE A 49 -1.69 -10.83 -10.02
C ILE A 49 -0.85 -11.24 -11.23
N ALA A 50 -1.14 -12.38 -11.86
CA ALA A 50 -0.45 -12.84 -13.06
C ALA A 50 -0.57 -11.83 -14.21
N SER A 51 -1.79 -11.35 -14.49
CA SER A 51 -2.03 -10.34 -15.53
C SER A 51 -1.31 -9.02 -15.26
N ARG A 52 -1.23 -8.60 -14.00
CA ARG A 52 -0.46 -7.39 -13.62
C ARG A 52 1.04 -7.58 -13.81
N LEU A 53 1.57 -8.76 -13.50
CA LEU A 53 2.98 -9.06 -13.69
C LEU A 53 3.36 -9.09 -15.18
N GLU A 54 2.52 -9.71 -16.02
CA GLU A 54 2.67 -9.69 -17.47
C GLU A 54 2.61 -8.26 -18.04
N ALA A 55 1.62 -7.46 -17.61
CA ALA A 55 1.49 -6.07 -18.03
C ALA A 55 2.67 -5.20 -17.58
N PHE A 56 3.28 -5.55 -16.44
CA PHE A 56 4.46 -4.86 -15.94
C PHE A 56 5.73 -5.23 -16.73
N ASN A 57 5.91 -6.50 -17.07
CA ASN A 57 7.05 -6.97 -17.83
C ASN A 57 6.67 -8.19 -18.70
N ALA A 58 6.79 -8.01 -20.02
CA ALA A 58 6.44 -9.02 -21.02
C ALA A 58 7.25 -10.32 -20.91
N ALA A 59 8.39 -10.33 -20.20
CA ALA A 59 9.14 -11.55 -19.90
C ALA A 59 8.36 -12.56 -19.04
N TYR A 60 7.28 -12.10 -18.38
CA TYR A 60 6.37 -12.93 -17.59
C TYR A 60 5.08 -13.28 -18.33
N LYS A 61 5.07 -13.16 -19.66
CA LYS A 61 3.99 -13.68 -20.47
C LYS A 61 3.89 -15.21 -20.33
N ASP A 62 2.66 -15.71 -20.28
CA ASP A 62 2.34 -17.15 -20.19
C ASP A 62 2.97 -17.87 -18.97
N ILE A 63 3.27 -17.13 -17.89
CA ILE A 63 3.81 -17.73 -16.66
C ILE A 63 2.85 -18.75 -16.05
N LYS A 64 3.42 -19.86 -15.57
CA LYS A 64 2.70 -20.81 -14.74
C LYS A 64 3.00 -20.53 -13.28
N MET A 65 1.96 -20.18 -12.53
CA MET A 65 2.03 -20.00 -11.09
C MET A 65 1.50 -21.26 -10.39
N GLN A 66 2.26 -21.81 -9.45
CA GLN A 66 1.80 -22.86 -8.54
C GLN A 66 1.77 -22.32 -7.11
N GLU A 67 0.69 -22.59 -6.38
CA GLU A 67 0.58 -22.18 -4.98
C GLU A 67 1.56 -22.97 -4.11
N VAL A 68 2.34 -22.26 -3.31
CA VAL A 68 3.29 -22.81 -2.32
C VAL A 68 2.76 -22.57 -0.91
N PHE A 69 2.14 -21.42 -0.68
CA PHE A 69 1.60 -21.03 0.61
C PHE A 69 0.41 -20.09 0.42
N VAL A 70 -0.63 -20.26 1.25
CA VAL A 70 -1.70 -19.28 1.44
C VAL A 70 -2.04 -19.23 2.92
N ALA A 71 -1.98 -18.05 3.52
CA ALA A 71 -2.31 -17.84 4.91
C ALA A 71 -3.82 -18.00 5.15
N ARG A 72 -4.17 -18.81 6.15
CA ARG A 72 -5.55 -18.97 6.62
C ARG A 72 -5.58 -19.00 8.15
N PRO A 73 -6.23 -18.03 8.83
CA PRO A 73 -6.90 -16.84 8.27
C PRO A 73 -5.92 -15.85 7.63
N GLU A 74 -6.42 -14.94 6.80
CA GLU A 74 -5.59 -13.87 6.24
C GLU A 74 -5.06 -12.94 7.35
N PRO A 75 -3.73 -12.72 7.42
CA PRO A 75 -3.17 -11.78 8.38
C PRO A 75 -3.46 -10.32 7.99
N ARG A 76 -3.53 -9.45 8.99
CA ARG A 76 -3.57 -7.99 8.79
C ARG A 76 -2.24 -7.43 8.27
N SER A 77 -1.13 -8.07 8.62
CA SER A 77 0.22 -7.72 8.14
C SER A 77 1.06 -8.97 7.97
N GLY A 78 1.80 -9.08 6.87
CA GLY A 78 2.70 -10.20 6.59
C GLY A 78 2.47 -10.83 5.22
N VAL A 79 2.95 -12.06 5.06
CA VAL A 79 2.81 -12.84 3.83
C VAL A 79 1.41 -13.44 3.74
N LEU A 80 0.70 -13.13 2.66
CA LEU A 80 -0.65 -13.62 2.38
C LEU A 80 -0.61 -14.91 1.56
N ALA A 81 0.20 -14.91 0.51
CA ALA A 81 0.34 -16.04 -0.40
C ALA A 81 1.72 -16.05 -1.04
N VAL A 82 2.22 -17.23 -1.37
CA VAL A 82 3.46 -17.41 -2.14
C VAL A 82 3.18 -18.38 -3.27
N TYR A 83 3.63 -18.01 -4.46
CA TYR A 83 3.51 -18.81 -5.66
C TYR A 83 4.90 -19.09 -6.23
N SER A 84 5.19 -20.33 -6.63
CA SER A 84 6.33 -20.58 -7.51
C SER A 84 5.95 -20.22 -8.94
N ILE A 85 6.86 -19.55 -9.63
CA ILE A 85 6.73 -19.16 -11.02
C ILE A 85 7.64 -20.04 -11.87
N HIS A 86 7.04 -20.63 -12.89
CA HIS A 86 7.72 -21.38 -13.92
C HIS A 86 7.46 -20.70 -15.26
N ASN A 87 8.51 -20.15 -15.87
CA ASN A 87 8.53 -19.78 -17.28
C ASN A 87 9.46 -20.78 -18.01
N ASN A 88 9.30 -20.95 -19.32
CA ASN A 88 10.01 -21.98 -20.10
C ASN A 88 11.55 -21.79 -20.16
N GLU A 89 12.09 -20.67 -19.66
CA GLU A 89 13.49 -20.23 -19.77
C GLU A 89 14.12 -19.74 -18.44
N GLN A 90 13.35 -19.59 -17.35
CA GLN A 90 13.82 -19.02 -16.07
C GLN A 90 13.96 -20.05 -14.96
N GLU A 91 15.03 -19.90 -14.16
CA GLU A 91 15.19 -20.53 -12.86
C GLU A 91 13.98 -20.24 -11.95
N LYS A 92 13.68 -21.20 -11.05
CA LYS A 92 12.51 -21.19 -10.17
C LYS A 92 12.45 -19.92 -9.32
N SER A 93 11.63 -18.96 -9.74
CA SER A 93 11.36 -17.72 -9.01
C SER A 93 10.08 -17.83 -8.19
N TYR A 94 9.89 -16.94 -7.23
CA TYR A 94 8.72 -16.94 -6.35
C TYR A 94 8.08 -15.56 -6.31
N LEU A 95 6.76 -15.54 -6.29
CA LEU A 95 5.96 -14.32 -6.12
C LEU A 95 5.21 -14.40 -4.79
N ALA A 96 5.57 -13.51 -3.87
CA ALA A 96 4.88 -13.34 -2.61
C ALA A 96 3.89 -12.17 -2.69
N ALA A 97 2.62 -12.42 -2.37
CA ALA A 97 1.67 -11.38 -2.04
C ALA A 97 1.81 -11.04 -0.56
N VAL A 98 2.09 -9.77 -0.25
CA VAL A 98 2.30 -9.29 1.12
C VAL A 98 1.34 -8.14 1.42
N ARG A 99 0.85 -8.07 2.67
CA ARG A 99 -0.03 -7.01 3.18
C ARG A 99 0.62 -6.28 4.35
N HIS A 100 0.36 -4.99 4.46
CA HIS A 100 0.58 -4.24 5.67
C HIS A 100 -0.57 -3.29 5.91
N ASP A 101 -1.17 -3.43 7.08
CA ASP A 101 -2.18 -2.55 7.60
C ASP A 101 -1.55 -1.19 7.95
N ILE A 102 -1.94 -0.17 7.20
CA ILE A 102 -1.52 1.20 7.49
C ILE A 102 -2.54 1.78 8.47
N SER A 103 -2.13 1.92 9.74
CA SER A 103 -2.97 2.44 10.82
C SER A 103 -3.23 3.96 10.71
N CYS A 104 -3.88 4.39 9.64
CA CYS A 104 -4.38 5.75 9.46
C CYS A 104 -5.86 5.68 9.08
N THR A 105 -6.63 6.71 9.43
CA THR A 105 -8.09 6.73 9.24
C THR A 105 -8.53 6.85 7.78
N THR A 106 -7.61 7.18 6.87
CA THR A 106 -7.92 7.48 5.45
C THR A 106 -7.10 6.71 4.44
N CYS A 107 -5.97 6.11 4.84
CA CYS A 107 -5.17 5.29 3.94
C CYS A 107 -5.70 3.86 3.91
N ARG A 108 -5.36 3.16 2.85
CA ARG A 108 -5.74 1.77 2.61
C ARG A 108 -4.56 0.89 2.94
N ASP A 109 -4.79 -0.38 3.28
CA ASP A 109 -3.68 -1.33 3.42
C ASP A 109 -2.85 -1.35 2.15
N LEU A 110 -1.54 -1.48 2.34
CA LEU A 110 -0.62 -1.64 1.24
C LEU A 110 -0.51 -3.12 0.89
N LEU A 111 -0.83 -3.44 -0.36
CA LEU A 111 -0.65 -4.77 -0.94
C LEU A 111 0.45 -4.68 -1.98
N LEU A 112 1.47 -5.53 -1.85
CA LEU A 112 2.55 -5.65 -2.82
C LEU A 112 2.69 -7.09 -3.30
N GLY A 113 3.12 -7.24 -4.55
CA GLY A 113 3.58 -8.50 -5.12
C GLY A 113 5.09 -8.44 -5.24
N VAL A 114 5.82 -9.24 -4.46
CA VAL A 114 7.29 -9.25 -4.45
C VAL A 114 7.75 -10.49 -5.22
N LEU A 115 8.37 -10.27 -6.38
CA LEU A 115 9.01 -11.31 -7.15
C LEU A 115 10.47 -11.43 -6.71
N PHE A 116 10.91 -12.63 -6.37
CA PHE A 116 12.25 -12.87 -5.86
C PHE A 116 12.78 -14.25 -6.24
N ASP A 117 14.11 -14.37 -6.21
CA ASP A 117 14.81 -15.64 -6.29
C ASP A 117 15.34 -16.01 -4.88
N PRO A 118 14.84 -17.10 -4.27
CA PRO A 118 15.29 -17.51 -2.94
C PRO A 118 16.67 -18.15 -2.92
N ASN A 119 17.19 -18.63 -4.06
CA ASN A 119 18.50 -19.30 -4.11
C ASN A 119 19.63 -18.29 -3.97
N ILE A 120 19.49 -17.14 -4.64
CA ILE A 120 20.45 -16.03 -4.57
C ILE A 120 20.00 -14.91 -3.63
N ASN A 121 18.84 -15.08 -2.97
CA ASN A 121 18.21 -14.12 -2.08
C ASN A 121 18.11 -12.71 -2.68
N LYS A 122 17.55 -12.58 -3.90
CA LYS A 122 17.41 -11.27 -4.58
C LYS A 122 15.98 -10.95 -4.98
N ILE A 123 15.61 -9.69 -4.83
CA ILE A 123 14.38 -9.12 -5.39
C ILE A 123 14.57 -8.96 -6.89
N LEU A 124 13.67 -9.55 -7.67
CA LEU A 124 13.64 -9.41 -9.12
C LEU A 124 12.74 -8.25 -9.53
N GLU A 125 11.59 -8.09 -8.85
CA GLU A 125 10.61 -7.05 -9.14
C GLU A 125 9.66 -6.83 -7.95
N ILE A 126 9.09 -5.64 -7.82
CA ILE A 126 7.99 -5.38 -6.87
C ILE A 126 6.83 -4.70 -7.61
N LEU A 127 5.64 -5.28 -7.46
CA LEU A 127 4.39 -4.79 -8.03
C LEU A 127 3.55 -4.13 -6.94
N SER A 128 2.99 -2.96 -7.25
CA SER A 128 1.91 -2.41 -6.44
C SER A 128 0.61 -3.13 -6.76
N LEU A 129 -0.01 -3.75 -5.75
CA LEU A 129 -1.29 -4.43 -5.89
C LEU A 129 -2.45 -3.56 -5.40
N SER A 130 -2.21 -2.65 -4.46
CA SER A 130 -3.16 -1.62 -4.03
C SER A 130 -2.70 -0.20 -4.39
N PRO A 131 -3.60 0.80 -4.32
CA PRO A 131 -3.24 2.21 -4.41
C PRO A 131 -2.38 2.64 -3.22
N TRP A 132 -1.44 3.56 -3.48
CA TRP A 132 -0.63 4.21 -2.45
C TRP A 132 -1.38 5.42 -1.90
N GLU A 133 -0.97 5.91 -0.72
CA GLU A 133 -1.53 7.12 -0.09
C GLU A 133 -1.17 8.44 -0.78
N LEU A 134 -0.84 8.37 -2.07
CA LEU A 134 -0.49 9.53 -2.88
C LEU A 134 -1.76 10.19 -3.40
N GLU A 135 -1.72 11.52 -3.50
CA GLU A 135 -2.67 12.24 -4.33
C GLU A 135 -2.53 11.77 -5.80
N ALA A 136 -3.66 11.69 -6.50
CA ALA A 136 -3.68 11.21 -7.87
C ALA A 136 -2.82 12.11 -8.78
N GLY A 137 -1.84 11.51 -9.47
CA GLY A 137 -0.97 12.21 -10.41
C GLY A 137 0.29 12.84 -9.82
N THR A 138 0.54 12.69 -8.51
CA THR A 138 1.68 13.34 -7.85
C THR A 138 2.99 12.57 -8.02
N TYR A 139 2.94 11.24 -7.99
CA TYR A 139 4.12 10.39 -8.18
C TYR A 139 3.72 8.97 -8.59
N ASP A 140 4.61 8.30 -9.33
CA ASP A 140 4.46 6.90 -9.72
C ASP A 140 5.22 5.98 -8.76
N PRO A 141 4.54 5.17 -7.92
CA PRO A 141 5.17 4.26 -6.96
C PRO A 141 6.19 3.30 -7.59
N ARG A 142 6.06 3.00 -8.89
CA ARG A 142 6.98 2.11 -9.61
C ARG A 142 8.43 2.63 -9.59
N VAL A 143 8.61 3.95 -9.60
CA VAL A 143 9.96 4.56 -9.54
C VAL A 143 10.61 4.23 -8.19
N PHE A 144 9.88 4.43 -7.09
CA PHE A 144 10.35 4.06 -5.75
C PHE A 144 10.62 2.55 -5.64
N LEU A 145 9.67 1.72 -6.07
CA LEU A 145 9.77 0.26 -6.00
C LEU A 145 10.93 -0.32 -6.82
N SER A 146 11.33 0.34 -7.92
CA SER A 146 12.44 -0.11 -8.76
C SER A 146 13.80 -0.07 -8.06
N GLN A 147 13.97 0.74 -7.01
CA GLN A 147 15.22 0.87 -6.25
C GLN A 147 15.58 -0.43 -5.50
N PHE A 148 14.58 -1.30 -5.24
CA PHE A 148 14.78 -2.58 -4.57
C PHE A 148 15.23 -3.70 -5.51
N LYS A 149 15.18 -3.48 -6.83
CA LYS A 149 15.54 -4.51 -7.80
C LYS A 149 17.01 -4.88 -7.68
N GLY A 150 17.30 -6.18 -7.60
CA GLY A 150 18.64 -6.73 -7.40
C GLY A 150 19.13 -6.68 -5.96
N GLN A 151 18.41 -6.03 -5.05
CA GLN A 151 18.72 -5.97 -3.62
C GLN A 151 18.34 -7.28 -2.92
N GLY A 152 19.01 -7.57 -1.81
CA GLY A 152 18.70 -8.74 -0.99
C GLY A 152 17.43 -8.56 -0.16
N LEU A 153 16.64 -9.61 0.04
CA LEU A 153 15.47 -9.53 0.93
C LEU A 153 15.93 -9.33 2.38
N GLY A 154 15.41 -8.27 3.02
CA GLY A 154 15.73 -7.91 4.40
C GLY A 154 17.12 -7.30 4.60
N GLY A 155 17.73 -6.74 3.55
CA GLY A 155 19.04 -6.09 3.64
C GLY A 155 19.07 -4.97 4.67
N SER A 156 20.04 -5.02 5.58
CA SER A 156 20.37 -3.91 6.51
C SER A 156 20.73 -2.61 5.77
N GLU A 157 21.00 -2.69 4.47
CA GLU A 157 21.36 -1.58 3.59
C GLU A 157 20.17 -0.66 3.28
N TRP A 158 18.92 -1.13 3.44
CA TRP A 158 17.73 -0.29 3.24
C TRP A 158 17.55 0.77 4.32
N GLU A 159 18.13 0.57 5.50
CA GLU A 159 17.94 1.46 6.66
C GLU A 159 18.93 2.62 6.70
N ALA A 160 19.96 2.65 5.83
CA ALA A 160 21.08 3.56 6.05
C ALA A 160 21.45 4.50 4.88
N LYS A 161 21.43 4.12 3.60
CA LYS A 161 22.03 4.99 2.55
C LYS A 161 21.47 4.98 1.12
N ASP A 162 20.77 3.93 0.67
CA ASP A 162 20.63 3.72 -0.79
C ASP A 162 19.18 3.68 -1.33
N ILE A 163 18.17 3.91 -0.50
CA ILE A 163 16.77 4.00 -0.94
C ILE A 163 16.23 5.39 -0.65
N ASP A 164 15.91 6.12 -1.71
CA ASP A 164 15.23 7.40 -1.62
C ASP A 164 13.81 7.21 -1.08
N GLY A 165 13.47 8.00 -0.06
CA GLY A 165 12.09 8.07 0.40
C GLY A 165 11.16 8.67 -0.65
N LEU A 166 9.87 8.39 -0.52
CA LEU A 166 8.83 9.00 -1.36
C LEU A 166 8.07 10.08 -0.60
N SER A 167 8.29 11.34 -1.00
CA SER A 167 7.58 12.50 -0.46
C SER A 167 6.07 12.36 -0.60
N GLY A 168 5.34 12.53 0.51
CA GLY A 168 3.88 12.39 0.54
C GLY A 168 3.38 10.96 0.64
N ALA A 169 4.26 9.95 0.75
CA ALA A 169 3.88 8.55 0.95
C ALA A 169 4.66 7.86 2.09
N THR A 170 4.89 8.58 3.18
CA THR A 170 5.70 8.10 4.32
C THR A 170 5.22 6.76 4.88
N TYR A 171 3.91 6.57 5.02
CA TYR A 171 3.36 5.32 5.53
C TYR A 171 3.46 4.19 4.50
N SER A 172 3.25 4.46 3.22
CA SER A 172 3.40 3.43 2.17
C SER A 172 4.87 3.01 1.99
N VAL A 173 5.81 3.93 2.13
CA VAL A 173 7.25 3.63 2.15
C VAL A 173 7.59 2.74 3.35
N GLN A 174 7.15 3.12 4.55
CA GLN A 174 7.41 2.35 5.76
C GLN A 174 6.75 0.95 5.73
N ALA A 175 5.54 0.88 5.19
CA ALA A 175 4.82 -0.36 4.97
C ALA A 175 5.60 -1.28 4.03
N THR A 176 6.10 -0.75 2.91
CA THR A 176 6.94 -1.49 1.95
C THR A 176 8.16 -2.10 2.65
N LEU A 177 8.92 -1.29 3.39
CA LEU A 177 10.12 -1.77 4.11
C LEU A 177 9.78 -2.86 5.12
N THR A 178 8.68 -2.69 5.85
CA THR A 178 8.22 -3.67 6.84
C THR A 178 7.81 -4.97 6.17
N GLN A 179 7.03 -4.92 5.09
CA GLN A 179 6.60 -6.11 4.33
C GLN A 179 7.78 -6.91 3.79
N LEU A 180 8.81 -6.23 3.28
CA LEU A 180 10.00 -6.90 2.76
C LEU A 180 10.81 -7.59 3.87
N ARG A 181 10.86 -7.02 5.08
CA ARG A 181 11.46 -7.68 6.25
C ARG A 181 10.66 -8.88 6.72
N GLU A 182 9.33 -8.76 6.78
CA GLU A 182 8.43 -9.86 7.13
C GLU A 182 8.55 -11.01 6.13
N LEU A 183 8.63 -10.69 4.83
CA LEU A 183 8.89 -11.69 3.79
C LEU A 183 10.22 -12.38 3.98
N ASN A 184 11.30 -11.63 4.25
CA ASN A 184 12.60 -12.25 4.54
C ASN A 184 12.52 -13.19 5.74
N ARG A 185 11.88 -12.76 6.85
CA ARG A 185 11.69 -13.60 8.03
C ARG A 185 10.90 -14.88 7.71
N TRP A 186 9.84 -14.77 6.90
CA TRP A 186 9.07 -15.92 6.45
C TRP A 186 9.94 -16.91 5.66
N ILE A 187 10.77 -16.41 4.72
CA ILE A 187 11.70 -17.25 3.95
C ILE A 187 12.67 -17.97 4.88
N GLN A 188 13.34 -17.26 5.78
CA GLN A 188 14.30 -17.84 6.71
C GLN A 188 13.66 -18.95 7.58
N ASN A 189 12.44 -18.73 8.06
CA ASN A 189 11.73 -19.72 8.85
C ASN A 189 11.29 -20.93 8.02
N SER A 190 10.83 -20.71 6.78
CA SER A 190 10.40 -21.78 5.87
C SER A 190 11.56 -22.69 5.42
N GLN A 191 12.79 -22.17 5.37
CA GLN A 191 13.98 -22.94 5.03
C GLN A 191 14.50 -23.78 6.21
N GLN A 192 14.13 -23.45 7.45
CA GLN A 192 14.57 -24.14 8.67
C GLN A 192 13.65 -25.29 9.08
N SER A 193 12.48 -25.42 8.47
CA SER A 193 11.55 -26.55 8.68
C SER A 193 11.25 -27.21 7.34
N PRO A 194 12.17 -28.05 6.82
CA PRO A 194 11.83 -28.94 5.73
C PRO A 194 10.94 -30.04 6.31
N ASP A 195 9.63 -29.94 6.09
CA ASP A 195 8.74 -31.10 6.21
C ASP A 195 9.18 -32.22 5.26
#